data_AF-A0A2N2LHK0-F1
#
_entry.id   AF-A0A2N2LHK0-F1
#
_cell.length_a   1.000
_cell.length_b   1.000
_cell.length_c   1.000
_cell.angle_alpha   90.00
_cell.angle_beta   90.00
_cell.angle_gamma   90.00
#
_symmetry.space_group_name_H-M   'P 1'
#
loop_
_entity.id
_entity.type
_entity.pdbx_description
1 polymer ?
#
loop_
_entity_poly.entity_id
_entity_poly.type
_entity_poly.pdbx_seq_one_letter_code
_entity_poly.pdbx_strand_id
1 'polypeptide(L)'
;MWLPPGGHIEADEDPVQAVLREVREETGLEVEIIGTRPFAYAHPQQLAAPVTIGVYDIERDGTLDEPHQHLDLIYFTRPTSDAPVLPEDGLAWTWVDEATLRGGAAPTPPGGAPTARIADDVREQGLAAIEAARRAASMRA
;
A
#
# COMPACT_ATOMS: atom_id res chain seq x y z
N MET A 1 4.61 1.56 -14.51
CA MET A 1 4.96 0.67 -13.37
C MET A 1 3.69 0.41 -12.61
N TRP A 2 3.50 -0.78 -12.03
CA TRP A 2 2.40 -1.03 -11.08
C TRP A 2 2.91 -0.77 -9.67
N LEU A 3 2.17 0.02 -8.91
CA LEU A 3 2.51 0.42 -7.54
C LEU A 3 1.27 0.29 -6.64
N PRO A 4 1.44 0.04 -5.34
CA PRO A 4 0.38 0.24 -4.36
C PRO A 4 0.05 1.75 -4.23
N PRO A 5 -1.10 2.10 -3.64
CA PRO A 5 -1.37 3.48 -3.26
C PRO A 5 -0.37 3.98 -2.21
N GLY A 6 -0.03 5.26 -2.27
CA GLY A 6 0.91 5.88 -1.35
C GLY A 6 1.49 7.20 -1.85
N GLY A 7 2.18 7.90 -0.96
CA GLY A 7 2.70 9.23 -1.25
C GLY A 7 3.55 9.77 -0.10
N HIS A 8 3.85 11.06 -0.19
CA HIS A 8 4.66 11.74 0.82
C HIS A 8 3.88 11.90 2.13
N ILE A 9 4.61 11.82 3.24
CA ILE A 9 4.09 12.23 4.55
C ILE A 9 4.07 13.76 4.58
N GLU A 10 2.92 14.35 4.87
CA GLU A 10 2.77 15.80 4.97
C GLU A 10 3.28 16.37 6.30
N ALA A 11 3.38 17.70 6.39
CA ALA A 11 3.68 18.36 7.65
C ALA A 11 2.58 18.08 8.69
N ASP A 12 2.99 17.84 9.93
CA ASP A 12 2.10 17.46 11.05
C ASP A 12 1.34 16.13 10.87
N GLU A 13 1.81 15.29 9.94
CA GLU A 13 1.27 13.95 9.69
C GLU A 13 2.24 12.86 10.18
N ASP A 14 1.70 11.82 10.82
CA ASP A 14 2.43 10.59 11.09
C ASP A 14 2.30 9.56 9.95
N PRO A 15 3.20 8.57 9.83
CA PRO A 15 3.17 7.63 8.72
C PRO A 15 1.86 6.84 8.57
N VAL A 16 1.16 6.55 9.68
CA VAL A 16 -0.13 5.86 9.62
C VAL A 16 -1.21 6.79 9.09
N GLN A 17 -1.21 8.06 9.51
CA GLN A 17 -2.13 9.05 8.95
C GLN A 17 -1.93 9.21 7.44
N ALA A 18 -0.67 9.28 6.98
CA ALA A 18 -0.34 9.37 5.56
C ALA A 18 -0.90 8.19 4.75
N VAL A 19 -0.69 6.95 5.22
CA VAL A 19 -1.26 5.76 4.55
C VAL A 19 -2.78 5.83 4.45
N LEU A 20 -3.47 6.24 5.52
CA LEU A 20 -4.92 6.32 5.53
C LEU A 20 -5.44 7.43 4.59
N ARG A 21 -4.76 8.57 4.55
CA ARG A 21 -5.07 9.69 3.64
C ARG A 21 -4.85 9.29 2.18
N GLU A 22 -3.66 8.83 1.83
CA GLU A 22 -3.28 8.49 0.46
C GLU A 22 -4.20 7.41 -0.13
N VAL A 23 -4.46 6.33 0.63
CA VAL A 23 -5.39 5.28 0.16
C VAL A 23 -6.78 5.87 -0.12
N ARG A 24 -7.27 6.75 0.75
CA ARG A 24 -8.58 7.39 0.59
C ARG A 24 -8.61 8.37 -0.58
N GLU A 25 -7.57 9.18 -0.75
CA GLU A 25 -7.49 10.18 -1.83
C GLU A 25 -7.35 9.52 -3.20
N GLU A 26 -6.52 8.49 -3.29
CA GLU A 26 -6.20 7.84 -4.56
C GLU A 26 -7.24 6.78 -4.98
N THR A 27 -7.81 6.04 -4.02
CA THR A 27 -8.71 4.91 -4.30
C THR A 27 -10.12 5.09 -3.74
N GLY A 28 -10.41 6.15 -2.99
CA GLY A 28 -11.69 6.33 -2.33
C GLY A 28 -12.00 5.31 -1.21
N LEU A 29 -11.06 4.41 -0.88
CA LEU A 29 -11.27 3.35 0.09
C LEU A 29 -10.93 3.81 1.51
N GLU A 30 -11.82 3.49 2.45
CA GLU A 30 -11.55 3.60 3.89
C GLU A 30 -10.94 2.27 4.38
N VAL A 31 -9.72 2.33 4.93
CA VAL A 31 -8.95 1.14 5.34
C VAL A 31 -8.50 1.20 6.80
N GLU A 32 -8.14 0.05 7.36
CA GLU A 32 -7.44 -0.05 8.64
C GLU A 32 -6.07 -0.74 8.48
N ILE A 33 -5.09 -0.32 9.28
CA ILE A 33 -3.74 -0.92 9.28
C ILE A 33 -3.79 -2.34 9.86
N ILE A 34 -3.19 -3.29 9.15
CA ILE A 34 -2.84 -4.62 9.67
C ILE A 34 -1.42 -4.53 10.23
N GLY A 35 -1.30 -4.34 11.54
CA GLY A 35 0.00 -4.16 12.18
C GLY A 35 -0.02 -4.44 13.68
N THR A 36 1.16 -4.42 14.29
CA THR A 36 1.34 -4.67 15.73
C THR A 36 1.85 -3.44 16.45
N ARG A 37 1.49 -3.33 17.74
CA ARG A 37 2.04 -2.37 18.71
C ARG A 37 2.72 -3.21 19.79
N PRO A 38 4.06 -3.25 19.84
CA PRO A 38 4.77 -4.30 20.58
C PRO A 38 4.72 -4.12 22.11
N PHE A 39 4.40 -2.94 22.62
CA PHE A 39 4.40 -2.67 24.06
C PHE A 39 2.99 -2.38 24.60
N ALA A 40 2.74 -2.75 25.86
CA ALA A 40 1.43 -2.64 26.49
C ALA A 40 1.13 -1.28 27.16
N TYR A 41 2.01 -0.29 27.04
CA TYR A 41 1.77 1.04 27.59
C TYR A 41 0.94 1.91 26.63
N ALA A 42 0.13 2.81 27.21
CA ALA A 42 -0.72 3.72 26.43
C ALA A 42 0.00 5.01 26.02
N HIS A 43 0.93 5.51 26.85
CA HIS A 43 1.62 6.78 26.62
C HIS A 43 3.15 6.64 26.70
N PRO A 44 3.88 7.21 25.72
CA PRO A 44 3.35 7.88 24.51
C PRO A 44 2.58 6.91 23.60
N GLN A 45 1.76 7.44 22.69
CA GLN A 45 1.05 6.59 21.72
C GLN A 45 2.06 5.83 20.87
N GLN A 46 1.80 4.54 20.65
CA GLN A 46 2.55 3.72 19.70
C GLN A 46 1.77 3.62 18.39
N LEU A 47 2.43 3.96 17.29
CA LEU A 47 1.93 3.67 15.96
C LEU A 47 2.18 2.19 15.62
N ALA A 48 1.46 1.67 14.63
CA ALA A 48 1.85 0.40 14.04
C ALA A 48 3.25 0.56 13.44
N ALA A 49 4.12 -0.43 13.65
CA ALA A 49 5.38 -0.47 12.92
C ALA A 49 5.11 -0.74 11.43
N PRO A 50 5.87 -0.14 10.50
CA PRO A 50 5.83 -0.55 9.11
C PRO A 50 6.28 -2.01 9.00
N VAL A 51 5.74 -2.74 8.01
CA VAL A 51 6.12 -4.12 7.72
C VAL A 51 7.58 -4.19 7.29
N THR A 52 8.01 -3.20 6.50
CA THR A 52 9.40 -2.99 6.11
C THR A 52 9.59 -1.52 5.73
N ILE A 53 10.85 -1.08 5.67
CA ILE A 53 11.21 0.23 5.14
C ILE A 53 12.03 0.00 3.87
N GLY A 54 11.48 0.40 2.73
CA GLY A 54 12.16 0.37 1.44
C GLY A 54 13.08 1.59 1.28
N VAL A 55 14.16 1.43 0.52
CA VAL A 55 15.03 2.54 0.13
C VAL A 55 15.07 2.57 -1.39
N TYR A 56 14.54 3.65 -1.96
CA TYR A 56 14.42 3.80 -3.40
C TYR A 56 15.22 5.02 -3.85
N ASP A 57 16.14 4.80 -4.78
CA ASP A 57 16.88 5.89 -5.43
C ASP A 57 15.98 6.55 -6.48
N ILE A 58 15.76 7.85 -6.32
CA ILE A 58 14.89 8.67 -7.16
C ILE A 58 15.76 9.72 -7.84
N GLU A 59 15.77 9.72 -9.17
CA GLU A 59 16.58 10.68 -9.95
C GLU A 59 16.09 12.13 -9.80
N ARG A 60 14.77 12.30 -9.71
CA ARG A 60 14.04 13.54 -9.39
C ARG A 60 12.56 13.22 -9.20
N ASP A 61 11.86 14.07 -8.46
CA ASP A 61 10.41 13.98 -8.28
C ASP A 61 9.78 15.38 -8.24
N GLY A 62 8.51 15.49 -7.84
CA GLY A 62 7.82 16.78 -7.68
C GLY A 62 8.32 17.62 -6.51
N THR A 63 9.22 17.07 -5.69
CA THR A 63 9.71 17.67 -4.44
C THR A 63 11.13 18.19 -4.60
N LEU A 64 12.02 17.40 -5.22
CA LEU A 64 13.44 17.68 -5.40
C LEU A 64 13.88 17.40 -6.84
N ASP A 65 14.63 18.35 -7.42
CA ASP A 65 15.10 18.28 -8.81
C ASP A 65 16.47 17.56 -8.97
N GLU A 66 16.97 17.00 -7.87
CA GLU A 66 18.26 16.31 -7.74
C GLU A 66 18.08 14.86 -7.27
N PRO A 67 19.03 13.95 -7.56
CA PRO A 67 18.94 12.58 -7.10
C PRO A 67 18.91 12.49 -5.57
N HIS A 68 17.95 11.75 -5.03
CA HIS A 68 17.74 11.57 -3.60
C HIS A 68 17.12 10.19 -3.33
N GLN A 69 16.89 9.89 -2.04
CA GLN A 69 16.30 8.62 -1.64
C GLN A 69 14.94 8.84 -1.01
N HIS A 70 13.99 8.00 -1.39
CA HIS A 70 12.75 7.82 -0.65
C HIS A 70 12.94 6.69 0.36
N LEU A 71 12.73 6.98 1.63
CA LEU A 71 12.48 5.97 2.65
C LEU A 71 10.99 5.66 2.63
N ASP A 72 10.63 4.51 2.09
CA ASP A 72 9.23 4.11 1.94
C ASP A 72 8.80 3.24 3.12
N LEU A 73 7.86 3.73 3.92
CA LEU A 73 7.35 3.02 5.08
C LEU A 73 6.15 2.17 4.65
N ILE A 74 6.37 0.87 4.49
CA ILE A 74 5.39 -0.02 3.87
C ILE A 74 4.43 -0.57 4.92
N TYR A 75 3.14 -0.30 4.75
CA TYR A 75 2.08 -0.79 5.62
C TYR A 75 1.12 -1.69 4.87
N PHE A 76 0.68 -2.77 5.52
CA PHE A 76 -0.44 -3.56 5.02
C PHE A 76 -1.74 -3.04 5.60
N THR A 77 -2.76 -2.97 4.76
CA THR A 77 -4.08 -2.47 5.14
C THR A 77 -5.15 -3.45 4.69
N ARG A 78 -6.35 -3.29 5.24
CA ARG A 78 -7.55 -3.89 4.65
C ARG A 78 -8.70 -2.89 4.60
N PRO A 79 -9.60 -3.02 3.61
CA PRO A 79 -10.84 -2.26 3.60
C PRO A 79 -11.65 -2.49 4.86
N THR A 80 -12.30 -1.42 5.32
CA THR A 80 -13.29 -1.48 6.41
C THR A 80 -14.68 -1.92 5.92
N SER A 81 -14.93 -1.84 4.61
CA SER A 81 -16.13 -2.35 3.94
C SER A 81 -15.94 -3.79 3.47
N ASP A 82 -16.98 -4.62 3.60
CA ASP A 82 -17.02 -5.98 3.06
C ASP A 82 -17.15 -6.02 1.52
N ALA A 83 -17.56 -4.90 0.92
CA ALA A 83 -17.69 -4.73 -0.53
C ALA A 83 -17.01 -3.41 -0.96
N PRO A 84 -15.67 -3.37 -0.97
CA PRO A 84 -14.93 -2.18 -1.39
C PRO A 84 -15.08 -1.96 -2.91
N VAL A 85 -15.32 -0.71 -3.30
CA VAL A 85 -15.50 -0.31 -4.71
C VAL A 85 -14.38 0.64 -5.07
N LEU A 86 -13.61 0.30 -6.11
CA LEU A 86 -12.57 1.17 -6.67
C LEU A 86 -13.24 2.27 -7.52
N PRO A 87 -12.60 3.44 -7.68
CA PRO A 87 -13.18 4.55 -8.42
C PRO A 87 -13.24 4.22 -9.91
N GLU A 88 -14.29 4.70 -10.58
CA GLU A 88 -14.44 4.66 -12.04
C GLU A 88 -13.99 5.98 -12.69
N ASP A 89 -12.88 6.55 -12.20
CA ASP A 89 -12.34 7.86 -12.63
C ASP A 89 -11.36 7.76 -13.81
N GLY A 90 -11.10 6.54 -14.30
CA GLY A 90 -10.15 6.28 -15.38
C GLY A 90 -8.70 6.22 -14.92
N LEU A 91 -8.42 6.37 -13.62
CA LEU A 91 -7.15 5.93 -13.04
C LEU A 91 -7.12 4.39 -13.10
N ALA A 92 -5.98 3.82 -13.47
CA ALA A 92 -5.84 2.39 -13.73
C ALA A 92 -5.79 1.54 -12.45
N TRP A 93 -6.65 1.82 -11.46
CA TRP A 93 -6.79 0.99 -10.27
C TRP A 93 -7.41 -0.35 -10.64
N THR A 94 -6.84 -1.42 -10.10
CA THR A 94 -7.33 -2.77 -10.34
C THR A 94 -7.06 -3.64 -9.13
N TRP A 95 -8.03 -4.49 -8.80
CA TRP A 95 -7.81 -5.55 -7.83
C TRP A 95 -6.93 -6.63 -8.43
N VAL A 96 -5.89 -7.02 -7.70
CA VAL A 96 -4.98 -8.09 -8.09
C VAL A 96 -5.07 -9.22 -7.08
N ASP A 97 -5.32 -10.44 -7.57
CA ASP A 97 -5.42 -11.62 -6.72
C ASP A 97 -4.08 -12.36 -6.56
N GLU A 98 -4.06 -13.30 -5.62
CA GLU A 98 -2.88 -14.11 -5.33
C GLU A 98 -2.38 -14.91 -6.55
N ALA A 99 -3.31 -15.39 -7.40
CA ALA A 99 -2.96 -16.14 -8.59
C ALA A 99 -2.22 -15.25 -9.61
N THR A 100 -2.70 -14.03 -9.82
CA THR A 100 -2.09 -13.04 -10.71
C THR A 100 -0.70 -12.64 -10.21
N LEU A 101 -0.58 -12.34 -8.90
CA LEU A 101 0.71 -12.02 -8.29
C LEU A 101 1.71 -13.18 -8.47
N ARG A 102 1.33 -14.42 -8.16
CA ARG A 102 2.21 -15.60 -8.35
C ARG A 102 2.59 -15.84 -9.81
N GLY A 103 1.70 -15.54 -10.74
CA GLY A 103 1.95 -15.66 -12.17
C GLY A 103 2.92 -14.61 -12.72
N GLY A 104 3.09 -13.48 -12.02
CA GLY A 104 3.95 -12.36 -12.43
C GLY A 104 3.46 -11.63 -13.70
N ALA A 105 2.27 -11.98 -14.18
CA ALA A 105 1.61 -11.31 -15.28
C ALA A 105 0.99 -10.00 -14.77
N ALA A 106 1.15 -8.94 -15.56
CA ALA A 106 0.52 -7.67 -15.28
C ALA A 106 -0.99 -7.76 -15.52
N PRO A 107 -1.83 -7.21 -14.63
CA PRO A 107 -3.25 -7.03 -14.96
C PRO A 107 -3.36 -6.13 -16.20
N THR A 108 -4.38 -6.38 -17.02
CA THR A 108 -4.67 -5.52 -18.17
C THR A 108 -5.45 -4.31 -17.66
N PRO A 109 -4.93 -3.07 -17.78
CA PRO A 109 -5.66 -1.90 -17.35
C PRO A 109 -6.92 -1.69 -18.23
N PRO A 110 -7.96 -1.00 -17.72
CA PRO A 110 -9.11 -0.62 -18.53
C PRO A 110 -8.66 0.20 -19.76
N GLY A 111 -8.96 -0.27 -20.98
CA GLY A 111 -8.77 0.50 -22.22
C GLY A 111 -7.49 0.28 -23.05
N GLY A 112 -6.59 -0.65 -22.72
CA GLY A 112 -5.39 -0.86 -23.54
C GLY A 112 -4.44 -1.98 -23.12
N ALA A 113 -3.46 -2.28 -23.98
CA ALA A 113 -2.57 -3.44 -23.89
C ALA A 113 -1.71 -3.48 -22.61
N PRO A 114 -1.46 -4.68 -22.03
CA PRO A 114 -0.66 -4.86 -20.82
C PRO A 114 0.83 -4.67 -21.16
N THR A 115 1.55 -3.78 -20.45
CA THR A 115 2.93 -3.47 -20.88
C THR A 115 3.99 -3.34 -19.78
N ALA A 116 3.69 -3.55 -18.49
CA ALA A 116 4.73 -3.61 -17.46
C ALA A 116 4.48 -4.75 -16.47
N ARG A 117 5.44 -5.70 -16.35
CA ARG A 117 5.43 -6.69 -15.26
C ARG A 117 5.29 -5.98 -13.91
N ILE A 118 4.60 -6.64 -12.97
CA ILE A 118 4.62 -6.22 -11.57
C ILE A 118 6.05 -6.43 -11.05
N ALA A 119 6.63 -5.41 -10.45
CA ALA A 119 7.96 -5.47 -9.86
C ALA A 119 8.02 -6.51 -8.73
N ASP A 120 9.20 -7.08 -8.47
CA ASP A 120 9.37 -8.18 -7.52
C ASP A 120 8.95 -7.78 -6.10
N ASP A 121 9.31 -6.56 -5.68
CA ASP A 121 8.96 -5.99 -4.38
C ASP A 121 7.45 -5.85 -4.22
N VAL A 122 6.77 -5.23 -5.19
CA VAL A 122 5.30 -5.08 -5.18
C VAL A 122 4.61 -6.44 -5.17
N ARG A 123 5.12 -7.41 -5.94
CA ARG A 123 4.56 -8.76 -5.98
C ARG A 123 4.68 -9.47 -4.63
N GLU A 124 5.89 -9.49 -4.06
CA GLU A 124 6.17 -10.22 -2.82
C GLU A 124 5.47 -9.59 -1.63
N GLN A 125 5.46 -8.26 -1.54
CA GLN A 125 4.72 -7.52 -0.53
C GLN A 125 3.20 -7.73 -0.66
N GLY A 126 2.66 -7.73 -1.88
CA GLY A 126 1.24 -8.02 -2.12
C GLY A 126 0.81 -9.41 -1.67
N LEU A 127 1.65 -10.43 -1.92
CA LEU A 127 1.42 -11.79 -1.43
C LEU A 127 1.44 -11.86 0.11
N ALA A 128 2.40 -11.19 0.74
CA ALA A 128 2.49 -11.10 2.19
C ALA A 128 1.29 -10.34 2.80
N ALA A 129 0.79 -9.30 2.13
CA ALA A 129 -0.39 -8.54 2.55
C ALA A 129 -1.66 -9.41 2.55
N ILE A 130 -1.88 -10.20 1.49
CA ILE A 130 -3.00 -11.15 1.41
C ILE A 130 -2.94 -12.17 2.57
N GLU A 131 -1.76 -12.70 2.87
CA GLU A 131 -1.58 -13.64 3.97
C GLU A 131 -1.83 -12.98 5.34
N ALA A 132 -1.31 -11.76 5.54
CA ALA A 132 -1.54 -10.99 6.76
C ALA A 132 -3.02 -10.69 6.99
N ALA A 133 -3.76 -10.31 5.95
CA ALA A 133 -5.20 -10.07 6.03
C ALA A 133 -5.98 -11.32 6.42
N ARG A 134 -5.64 -12.48 5.85
CA ARG A 134 -6.24 -13.78 6.23
C ARG A 134 -5.98 -14.12 7.70
N ARG A 135 -4.74 -13.98 8.17
CA ARG A 135 -4.39 -14.20 9.59
C ARG A 135 -5.18 -13.29 10.53
N ALA A 136 -5.26 -12.00 10.18
CA ALA A 136 -5.98 -11.01 10.97
C ALA A 136 -7.50 -11.26 11.00
N ALA A 137 -8.08 -11.86 9.95
CA ALA A 137 -9.48 -12.29 9.95
C ALA A 137 -9.71 -13.50 10.86
N SER A 138 -8.81 -14.49 10.84
CA SER A 138 -8.90 -15.68 11.70
C SER A 138 -8.77 -15.39 13.20
N MET A 139 -8.07 -14.33 13.59
CA MET A 139 -7.94 -13.92 15.00
C MET A 139 -9.17 -13.19 15.55
N ARG A 140 -10.09 -12.73 14.69
CA ARG A 140 -11.33 -12.04 15.08
C ARG A 140 -12.54 -13.00 15.21
N ALA A 141 -12.40 -14.26 14.77
CA ALA A 141 -13.44 -15.30 14.82
C ALA A 141 -13.31 -16.17 16.08
#